data_AF-A0A1Q9T4Z1-F1
#
_entry.id   AF-A0A1Q9T4Z1-F1
#
_cell.length_a   1.000
_cell.length_b   1.000
_cell.length_c   1.000
_cell.angle_alpha   90.00
_cell.angle_beta   90.00
_cell.angle_gamma   90.00
#
_symmetry.space_group_name_H-M   'P 1'
#
loop_
_entity.id
_entity.type
_entity.pdbx_description
1 polymer ?
#
loop_
_entity_poly.entity_id
_entity_poly.type
_entity_poly.pdbx_seq_one_letter_code
_entity_poly.pdbx_strand_id
1 'polypeptide(L)'
;MLDVVGMLPLVGEPADLLNGLWYTAEGNYVDAGLSAAGAVPVVGWFSVGGKWVKRALTVDELATIERLADNGTDMSRLLPGGRLPTSADELADPANYGRDNFLTPAELRRFEDRPWLQNMVAGNRFDTYMAPTYQHNQVYLQAPGGSGYVRLDSYVPGDLIVSRKLTQLGSIETRQARAYIDELVTKYPDGATVADVPSTRASGLAGQRLDGEMVLQVPPQAGGTIPDEVAEYAFENNVRIVDVNGFDYTAHLYP
;
A
#
# COMPACT_ATOMS: atom_id res chain seq x y z
N MET A 1 38.71 -22.40 1.55
CA MET A 1 39.29 -21.14 1.04
C MET A 1 38.87 -21.01 -0.41
N LEU A 2 38.55 -19.79 -0.84
CA LEU A 2 37.92 -19.38 -2.12
C LEU A 2 36.40 -19.67 -2.20
N ASP A 3 35.49 -18.75 -2.51
CA ASP A 3 35.66 -17.32 -2.82
C ASP A 3 34.41 -16.52 -2.44
N VAL A 4 34.66 -15.32 -1.92
CA VAL A 4 33.71 -14.25 -1.65
C VAL A 4 33.52 -13.52 -2.98
N VAL A 5 32.40 -13.75 -3.67
CA VAL A 5 32.01 -12.95 -4.84
C VAL A 5 30.52 -12.62 -4.77
N GLY A 6 30.23 -11.36 -4.43
CA GLY A 6 29.14 -10.59 -5.02
C GLY A 6 27.78 -10.57 -4.32
N MET A 7 27.72 -10.21 -3.03
CA MET A 7 26.45 -9.73 -2.45
C MET A 7 26.28 -8.21 -2.70
N LEU A 8 25.37 -7.93 -3.65
CA LEU A 8 24.73 -6.65 -4.03
C LEU A 8 25.61 -5.65 -4.82
N PRO A 9 25.07 -4.88 -5.80
CA PRO A 9 23.65 -4.66 -6.14
C PRO A 9 23.32 -4.83 -7.65
N LEU A 10 22.09 -5.25 -7.98
CA LEU A 10 21.47 -4.93 -9.27
C LEU A 10 20.04 -4.44 -9.03
N VAL A 11 19.93 -3.12 -9.00
CA VAL A 11 18.70 -2.37 -9.23
C VAL A 11 18.28 -2.60 -10.70
N GLY A 12 16.99 -2.85 -10.95
CA GLY A 12 16.38 -2.79 -12.27
C GLY A 12 15.74 -4.09 -12.76
N GLU A 13 14.42 -4.19 -12.57
CA GLU A 13 13.43 -4.89 -13.41
C GLU A 13 13.66 -6.37 -13.80
N PRO A 14 12.89 -7.27 -13.16
CA PRO A 14 11.89 -8.03 -13.93
C PRO A 14 10.45 -7.91 -13.41
N ALA A 15 10.22 -7.25 -12.27
CA ALA A 15 8.88 -7.16 -11.66
C ALA A 15 7.96 -6.13 -12.34
N ASP A 16 8.48 -4.98 -12.77
CA ASP A 16 7.66 -3.94 -13.42
C ASP A 16 7.23 -4.33 -14.85
N LEU A 17 8.07 -5.12 -15.56
CA LEU A 17 7.73 -5.67 -16.87
C LEU A 17 6.64 -6.76 -16.77
N LEU A 18 6.67 -7.58 -15.71
CA LEU A 18 5.67 -8.63 -15.46
C LEU A 18 4.32 -8.07 -14.99
N ASN A 19 4.32 -6.98 -14.21
CA ASN A 19 3.11 -6.24 -13.88
C ASN A 19 2.44 -5.67 -15.14
N GLY A 20 3.20 -4.96 -16.00
CA GLY A 20 2.67 -4.37 -17.24
C GLY A 20 2.13 -5.38 -18.25
N LEU A 21 2.76 -6.56 -18.36
CA LEU A 21 2.34 -7.62 -19.29
C LEU A 21 1.06 -8.35 -18.81
N TRP A 22 0.92 -8.61 -17.51
CA TRP A 22 -0.26 -9.33 -17.00
C TRP A 22 -1.53 -8.47 -17.02
N TYR A 23 -1.39 -7.16 -16.81
CA TYR A 23 -2.51 -6.23 -16.81
C TYR A 23 -3.17 -6.09 -18.20
N THR A 24 -2.60 -6.57 -19.30
CA THR A 24 -3.27 -6.49 -20.62
C THR A 24 -4.30 -7.59 -20.90
N ALA A 25 -4.43 -8.61 -20.04
CA ALA A 25 -5.32 -9.76 -20.31
C ALA A 25 -6.75 -9.65 -19.75
N GLU A 26 -7.04 -8.70 -18.86
CA GLU A 26 -8.36 -8.57 -18.21
C GLU A 26 -9.16 -7.32 -18.58
N GLY A 27 -8.62 -6.46 -19.47
CA GLY A 27 -9.45 -5.58 -20.29
C GLY A 27 -10.49 -4.70 -19.60
N ASN A 28 -10.27 -4.25 -18.35
CA ASN A 28 -11.15 -3.28 -17.71
C ASN A 28 -10.39 -2.33 -16.75
N TYR A 29 -9.81 -1.27 -17.32
CA TYR A 29 -9.04 -0.24 -16.61
C TYR A 29 -9.83 1.03 -16.26
N VAL A 30 -11.16 0.99 -16.38
CA VAL A 30 -12.01 2.18 -16.19
C VAL A 30 -12.98 2.03 -15.01
N ASP A 31 -13.19 0.82 -14.48
CA ASP A 31 -14.17 0.57 -13.40
C ASP A 31 -13.57 0.37 -11.98
N ALA A 32 -12.24 0.31 -11.84
CA ALA A 32 -11.58 0.06 -10.54
C ALA A 32 -11.66 1.27 -9.58
N GLY A 33 -11.69 2.49 -10.13
CA GLY A 33 -11.84 3.72 -9.33
C GLY A 33 -13.27 4.03 -8.90
N LEU A 34 -14.27 3.57 -9.68
CA LEU A 34 -15.69 3.77 -9.36
C LEU A 34 -16.25 2.69 -8.40
N SER A 35 -15.64 1.51 -8.30
CA SER A 35 -16.15 0.42 -7.44
C SER A 35 -15.62 0.45 -6.00
N ALA A 36 -14.49 1.13 -5.76
CA ALA A 36 -13.75 1.05 -4.50
C ALA A 36 -14.40 1.86 -3.36
N ALA A 37 -15.33 2.74 -3.70
CA ALA A 37 -16.11 3.47 -2.72
C ALA A 37 -16.90 2.46 -1.83
N GLY A 38 -17.46 1.39 -2.40
CA GLY A 38 -18.34 0.37 -1.76
C GLY A 38 -17.86 -0.40 -0.51
N ALA A 39 -16.59 -0.33 -0.11
CA ALA A 39 -15.94 -1.48 0.54
C ALA A 39 -15.43 -1.32 1.99
N VAL A 40 -15.42 -0.13 2.58
CA VAL A 40 -14.84 0.06 3.92
C VAL A 40 -15.60 1.18 4.60
N PRO A 41 -15.90 1.14 5.91
CA PRO A 41 -16.08 2.38 6.66
C PRO A 41 -14.76 3.15 6.53
N VAL A 42 -14.64 3.98 5.49
CA VAL A 42 -13.36 4.62 5.12
C VAL A 42 -13.00 5.58 6.25
N VAL A 43 -12.13 5.09 7.12
CA VAL A 43 -11.38 5.91 8.04
C VAL A 43 -10.16 6.36 7.27
N GLY A 44 -10.24 7.57 6.71
CA GLY A 44 -9.10 8.24 6.08
C GLY A 44 -8.13 8.68 7.15
N TRP A 45 -6.85 8.38 6.98
CA TRP A 45 -5.79 8.84 7.87
C TRP A 45 -5.13 10.06 7.26
N PHE A 46 -5.24 11.18 7.97
CA PHE A 46 -4.54 12.42 7.64
C PHE A 46 -3.64 12.79 8.81
N SER A 47 -2.47 13.36 8.56
CA SER A 47 -1.66 13.93 9.64
C SER A 47 -2.18 15.34 9.93
N VAL A 48 -2.60 15.56 11.17
CA VAL A 48 -2.91 16.89 11.69
C VAL A 48 -1.84 17.22 12.71
N GLY A 49 -0.85 18.02 12.30
CA GLY A 49 0.27 18.42 13.15
C GLY A 49 1.15 17.24 13.59
N GLY A 50 1.46 16.31 12.67
CA GLY A 50 2.28 15.13 12.95
C GLY A 50 1.56 14.02 13.73
N LYS A 51 0.23 14.15 13.92
CA LYS A 51 -0.62 13.11 14.51
C LYS A 51 -1.58 12.56 13.48
N TRP A 52 -1.59 11.24 13.35
CA TRP A 52 -2.51 10.50 12.51
C TRP A 52 -3.93 10.58 13.09
N VAL A 53 -4.84 11.25 12.39
CA VAL A 53 -6.24 11.41 12.82
C VAL A 53 -7.17 10.63 11.90
N LYS A 54 -8.04 9.83 12.52
CA LYS A 54 -9.16 9.14 11.87
C LYS A 54 -10.17 10.16 11.38
N ARG A 55 -10.33 10.33 10.07
CA ARG A 55 -11.52 10.96 9.49
C ARG A 55 -12.52 9.87 9.12
N ALA A 56 -13.70 9.91 9.71
CA ALA A 56 -14.84 9.13 9.22
C ALA A 56 -15.40 9.80 7.94
N LEU A 57 -15.82 8.99 6.98
CA LEU A 57 -16.60 9.50 5.86
C LEU A 57 -17.87 10.20 6.31
N THR A 58 -18.28 11.16 5.50
CA THR A 58 -19.59 11.79 5.62
C THR A 58 -20.70 10.84 5.15
N VAL A 59 -21.93 11.10 5.59
CA VAL A 59 -23.12 10.31 5.21
C VAL A 59 -23.33 10.30 3.68
N ASP A 60 -22.99 11.40 3.00
CA ASP A 60 -23.14 11.52 1.54
C ASP A 60 -22.08 10.70 0.78
N GLU A 61 -20.85 10.63 1.31
CA GLU A 61 -19.79 9.75 0.80
C GLU A 61 -20.23 8.28 0.99
N LEU A 62 -20.72 7.90 2.18
CA LEU A 62 -21.24 6.56 2.46
C LEU A 62 -22.44 6.16 1.58
N ALA A 63 -23.34 7.08 1.25
CA ALA A 63 -24.47 6.80 0.37
C ALA A 63 -24.06 6.62 -1.11
N THR A 64 -22.97 7.25 -1.54
CA THR A 64 -22.40 7.08 -2.90
C THR A 64 -21.73 5.72 -3.02
N ILE A 65 -21.06 5.32 -1.94
CA ILE A 65 -20.42 4.02 -1.71
C ILE A 65 -21.42 2.86 -1.81
N GLU A 66 -22.54 2.93 -1.09
CA GLU A 66 -23.59 1.90 -1.13
C GLU A 66 -24.15 1.70 -2.55
N ARG A 67 -24.39 2.80 -3.28
CA ARG A 67 -24.92 2.75 -4.66
C ARG A 67 -23.92 2.15 -5.67
N LEU A 68 -22.63 2.19 -5.37
CA LEU A 68 -21.58 1.62 -6.22
C LEU A 68 -21.36 0.13 -5.93
N ALA A 69 -21.59 -0.32 -4.69
CA ALA A 69 -21.59 -1.75 -4.33
C ALA A 69 -22.74 -2.51 -5.00
N ASP A 70 -23.90 -1.87 -5.18
CA ASP A 70 -25.07 -2.47 -5.83
C ASP A 70 -24.91 -2.73 -7.34
N ASN A 71 -23.85 -2.20 -7.98
CA ASN A 71 -23.61 -2.34 -9.43
C ASN A 71 -22.90 -3.64 -9.85
N GLY A 72 -22.72 -4.61 -8.94
CA GLY A 72 -22.37 -5.99 -9.31
C GLY A 72 -20.88 -6.29 -9.50
N THR A 73 -19.97 -5.43 -9.05
CA THR A 73 -18.54 -5.75 -8.97
C THR A 73 -18.31 -6.84 -7.92
N ASP A 74 -17.51 -7.88 -8.22
CA ASP A 74 -17.20 -8.98 -7.29
C ASP A 74 -16.28 -8.50 -6.15
N MET A 75 -16.87 -7.74 -5.21
CA MET A 75 -16.18 -7.13 -4.07
C MET A 75 -15.59 -8.16 -3.11
N SER A 76 -16.06 -9.41 -3.17
CA SER A 76 -15.51 -10.53 -2.39
C SER A 76 -14.02 -10.76 -2.67
N ARG A 77 -13.50 -10.28 -3.80
CA ARG A 77 -12.08 -10.40 -4.14
C ARG A 77 -11.21 -9.31 -3.54
N LEU A 78 -11.80 -8.17 -3.18
CA LEU A 78 -11.08 -7.00 -2.65
C LEU A 78 -11.10 -6.96 -1.13
N LEU A 79 -12.12 -7.55 -0.52
CA LEU A 79 -12.31 -7.53 0.91
C LEU A 79 -11.53 -8.66 1.60
N PRO A 80 -10.91 -8.40 2.76
CA PRO A 80 -10.29 -9.45 3.57
C PRO A 80 -11.33 -10.52 3.94
N GLY A 81 -11.05 -11.77 3.59
CA GLY A 81 -11.96 -12.90 3.82
C GLY A 81 -13.23 -12.86 2.95
N GLY A 82 -13.25 -12.00 1.93
CA GLY A 82 -14.37 -11.82 1.00
C GLY A 82 -15.64 -11.25 1.60
N ARG A 83 -15.54 -10.57 2.75
CA ARG A 83 -16.66 -9.96 3.45
C ARG A 83 -16.27 -8.63 4.09
N LEU A 84 -17.26 -7.79 4.36
CA LEU A 84 -17.05 -6.55 5.09
C LEU A 84 -16.71 -6.86 6.56
N PRO A 85 -15.69 -6.18 7.14
CA PRO A 85 -15.51 -6.12 8.58
C PRO A 85 -16.75 -5.50 9.22
N THR A 86 -17.23 -6.10 10.29
CA THR A 86 -18.46 -5.69 11.00
C THR A 86 -18.18 -4.99 12.32
N SER A 87 -16.92 -4.95 12.76
CA SER A 87 -16.50 -4.32 14.00
C SER A 87 -15.07 -3.77 13.92
N ALA A 88 -14.73 -2.89 14.86
CA ALA A 88 -13.37 -2.39 15.02
C ALA A 88 -12.39 -3.50 15.44
N ASP A 89 -12.86 -4.51 16.18
CA ASP A 89 -12.04 -5.64 16.60
C ASP A 89 -11.64 -6.50 15.40
N GLU A 90 -12.54 -6.70 14.43
CA GLU A 90 -12.20 -7.39 13.17
C GLU A 90 -11.18 -6.60 12.33
N LEU A 91 -11.26 -5.27 12.33
CA LEU A 91 -10.25 -4.43 11.67
C LEU A 91 -8.91 -4.46 12.41
N ALA A 92 -8.91 -4.61 13.72
CA ALA A 92 -7.71 -4.66 14.55
C ALA A 92 -7.02 -6.02 14.53
N ASP A 93 -7.72 -7.09 14.15
CA ASP A 93 -7.19 -8.45 14.17
C ASP A 93 -6.21 -8.71 13.01
N PRO A 94 -4.90 -8.92 13.29
CA PRO A 94 -3.90 -9.26 12.27
C PRO A 94 -4.25 -10.49 11.44
N ALA A 95 -5.01 -11.44 12.01
CA ALA A 95 -5.41 -12.67 11.33
C ALA A 95 -6.31 -12.41 10.12
N ASN A 96 -7.01 -11.26 10.08
CA ASN A 96 -7.84 -10.87 8.95
C ASN A 96 -7.02 -10.33 7.77
N TYR A 97 -5.73 -10.08 7.95
CA TYR A 97 -4.86 -9.52 6.90
C TYR A 97 -3.79 -10.51 6.40
N GLY A 98 -4.02 -11.81 6.58
CA GLY A 98 -3.22 -12.83 5.91
C GLY A 98 -3.39 -12.77 4.39
N ARG A 99 -2.33 -13.13 3.65
CA ARG A 99 -2.34 -13.22 2.18
C ARG A 99 -3.57 -13.96 1.64
N ASP A 100 -3.90 -15.08 2.27
CA ASP A 100 -4.98 -15.96 1.82
C ASP A 100 -6.36 -15.31 1.94
N ASN A 101 -6.53 -14.32 2.84
CA ASN A 101 -7.76 -13.55 2.96
C ASN A 101 -8.00 -12.59 1.78
N PHE A 102 -6.95 -12.30 1.01
CA PHE A 102 -7.04 -11.51 -0.22
C PHE A 102 -7.04 -12.39 -1.46
N LEU A 103 -7.22 -13.71 -1.35
CA LEU A 103 -7.25 -14.64 -2.47
C LEU A 103 -8.52 -15.49 -2.42
N THR A 104 -9.12 -15.73 -3.58
CA THR A 104 -10.22 -16.70 -3.64
C THR A 104 -9.69 -18.13 -3.50
N PRO A 105 -10.52 -19.10 -3.06
CA PRO A 105 -10.13 -20.51 -3.03
C PRO A 105 -9.68 -21.05 -4.41
N ALA A 106 -10.23 -20.50 -5.50
CA ALA A 106 -9.83 -20.86 -6.85
C ALA A 106 -8.43 -20.35 -7.19
N GLU A 107 -8.07 -19.13 -6.77
CA GLU A 107 -6.73 -18.56 -6.97
C GLU A 107 -5.67 -19.23 -6.12
N LEU A 108 -5.99 -19.57 -4.86
CA LEU A 108 -5.09 -20.35 -4.01
C LEU A 108 -4.70 -21.67 -4.68
N ARG A 109 -5.67 -22.38 -5.26
CA ARG A 109 -5.42 -23.60 -6.04
C ARG A 109 -4.69 -23.33 -7.35
N ARG A 110 -5.09 -22.29 -8.09
CA ARG A 110 -4.50 -21.95 -9.40
C ARG A 110 -3.02 -21.55 -9.30
N PHE A 111 -2.64 -20.93 -8.19
CA PHE A 111 -1.31 -20.37 -7.94
C PHE A 111 -0.55 -21.13 -6.85
N GLU A 112 -0.96 -22.34 -6.50
CA GLU A 112 -0.36 -23.17 -5.44
C GLU A 112 1.16 -23.33 -5.64
N ASP A 113 1.58 -23.48 -6.90
CA ASP A 113 2.97 -23.64 -7.31
C ASP A 113 3.76 -22.31 -7.45
N ARG A 114 3.08 -21.17 -7.27
CA ARG A 114 3.64 -19.81 -7.50
C ARG A 114 3.35 -18.88 -6.33
N PRO A 115 4.03 -19.05 -5.18
CA PRO A 115 3.82 -18.20 -3.99
C PRO A 115 4.05 -16.72 -4.25
N TRP A 116 5.00 -16.37 -5.12
CA TRP A 116 5.26 -14.97 -5.50
C TRP A 116 4.05 -14.32 -6.18
N LEU A 117 3.29 -15.09 -6.97
CA LEU A 117 2.10 -14.61 -7.67
C LEU A 117 0.93 -14.44 -6.70
N GLN A 118 0.79 -15.36 -5.73
CA GLN A 118 -0.15 -15.20 -4.62
C GLN A 118 0.13 -13.92 -3.83
N ASN A 119 1.40 -13.67 -3.47
CA ASN A 119 1.81 -12.46 -2.76
C ASN A 119 1.52 -11.19 -3.57
N MET A 120 1.81 -11.21 -4.88
CA MET A 120 1.57 -10.07 -5.77
C MET A 120 0.08 -9.75 -5.88
N VAL A 121 -0.78 -10.75 -6.12
CA VAL A 121 -2.23 -10.56 -6.25
C VAL A 121 -2.85 -10.10 -4.92
N ALA A 122 -2.46 -10.72 -3.81
CA ALA A 122 -2.93 -10.34 -2.49
C ALA A 122 -2.51 -8.89 -2.14
N GLY A 123 -1.25 -8.52 -2.43
CA GLY A 123 -0.74 -7.16 -2.22
C GLY A 123 -1.50 -6.12 -3.04
N ASN A 124 -1.76 -6.38 -4.33
CA ASN A 124 -2.53 -5.46 -5.18
C ASN A 124 -3.98 -5.28 -4.70
N ARG A 125 -4.58 -6.33 -4.14
CA ARG A 125 -5.94 -6.26 -3.56
C ARG A 125 -5.95 -5.51 -2.24
N PHE A 126 -4.93 -5.71 -1.40
CA PHE A 126 -4.75 -4.92 -0.19
C PHE A 126 -4.56 -3.42 -0.52
N ASP A 127 -3.79 -3.10 -1.56
CA ASP A 127 -3.65 -1.73 -2.06
C ASP A 127 -4.99 -1.16 -2.50
N THR A 128 -5.74 -1.91 -3.32
CA THR A 128 -7.08 -1.51 -3.79
C THR A 128 -8.07 -1.33 -2.64
N TYR A 129 -8.01 -2.18 -1.62
CA TYR A 129 -8.82 -2.10 -0.40
C TYR A 129 -8.53 -0.80 0.37
N MET A 130 -7.27 -0.35 0.42
CA MET A 130 -6.87 0.86 1.13
C MET A 130 -7.03 2.14 0.32
N ALA A 131 -6.98 2.09 -1.02
CA ALA A 131 -7.03 3.28 -1.87
C ALA A 131 -8.14 4.31 -1.53
N PRO A 132 -9.40 3.90 -1.23
CA PRO A 132 -10.47 4.86 -0.92
C PRO A 132 -10.21 5.79 0.27
N THR A 133 -9.25 5.45 1.16
CA THR A 133 -8.94 6.23 2.36
C THR A 133 -8.03 7.43 2.10
N TYR A 134 -7.52 7.58 0.87
CA TYR A 134 -6.55 8.61 0.49
C TYR A 134 -7.04 9.48 -0.66
N GLN A 135 -6.56 10.73 -0.67
CA GLN A 135 -6.94 11.74 -1.66
C GLN A 135 -6.49 11.39 -3.08
N HIS A 136 -5.24 10.92 -3.21
CA HIS A 136 -4.69 10.48 -4.49
C HIS A 136 -4.09 9.10 -4.35
N ASN A 137 -4.35 8.24 -5.34
CA ASN A 137 -3.92 6.84 -5.37
C ASN A 137 -3.23 6.53 -6.69
N GLN A 138 -2.32 5.56 -6.67
CA GLN A 138 -1.60 5.10 -7.87
C GLN A 138 -0.93 6.27 -8.62
N VAL A 139 -0.20 7.10 -7.87
CA VAL A 139 0.42 8.33 -8.37
C VAL A 139 1.71 8.00 -9.10
N TYR A 140 1.76 8.33 -10.39
CA TYR A 140 2.96 8.13 -11.20
C TYR A 140 4.00 9.21 -10.93
N LEU A 141 5.23 8.80 -10.69
CA LEU A 141 6.38 9.65 -10.43
C LEU A 141 7.46 9.35 -11.46
N GLN A 142 8.29 10.33 -11.77
CA GLN A 142 9.49 10.10 -12.57
C GLN A 142 10.42 9.15 -11.82
N ALA A 143 10.88 8.09 -12.49
CA ALA A 143 11.74 7.12 -11.85
C ALA A 143 13.09 7.75 -11.42
N PRO A 144 13.61 7.41 -10.23
CA PRO A 144 14.97 7.77 -9.84
C PRO A 144 15.97 7.22 -10.86
N GLY A 145 16.69 8.10 -11.57
CA GLY A 145 17.56 7.75 -12.70
C GLY A 145 17.08 8.22 -14.07
N GLY A 146 15.87 8.79 -14.17
CA GLY A 146 15.44 9.60 -15.31
C GLY A 146 14.80 8.85 -16.47
N SER A 147 14.70 7.52 -16.42
CA SER A 147 13.99 6.72 -17.43
C SER A 147 12.81 5.98 -16.81
N GLY A 148 11.62 6.18 -17.36
CA GLY A 148 10.40 5.48 -16.94
C GLY A 148 9.69 6.14 -15.75
N TYR A 149 8.76 5.39 -15.17
CA TYR A 149 7.92 5.85 -14.06
C TYR A 149 7.89 4.81 -12.95
N VAL A 150 7.84 5.28 -11.71
CA VAL A 150 7.45 4.48 -10.55
C VAL A 150 6.06 4.89 -10.11
N ARG A 151 5.34 4.00 -9.42
CA ARG A 151 3.95 4.22 -9.00
C ARG A 151 3.85 4.16 -7.49
N LEU A 152 3.60 5.31 -6.88
CA LEU A 152 3.32 5.45 -5.46
C LEU A 152 1.88 5.00 -5.16
N ASP A 153 1.70 4.26 -4.07
CA ASP A 153 0.42 3.65 -3.72
C ASP A 153 -0.62 4.72 -3.36
N SER A 154 -0.29 5.64 -2.45
CA SER A 154 -1.13 6.80 -2.14
C SER A 154 -0.34 8.05 -1.76
N TYR A 155 -0.96 9.21 -1.96
CA TYR A 155 -0.38 10.52 -1.70
C TYR A 155 -1.43 11.50 -1.15
N VAL A 156 -1.06 12.23 -0.10
CA VAL A 156 -1.79 13.39 0.42
C VAL A 156 -0.83 14.58 0.36
N PRO A 157 -1.00 15.53 -0.57
CA PRO A 157 -0.07 16.62 -0.81
C PRO A 157 0.21 17.44 0.44
N GLY A 158 1.49 17.70 0.72
CA GLY A 158 1.96 18.43 1.91
C GLY A 158 1.89 17.64 3.21
N ASP A 159 1.43 16.38 3.16
CA ASP A 159 1.10 15.61 4.35
C ASP A 159 1.75 14.22 4.31
N LEU A 160 1.38 13.34 3.37
CA LEU A 160 1.70 11.92 3.42
C LEU A 160 2.16 11.34 2.08
N ILE A 161 3.25 10.58 2.13
CA ILE A 161 3.76 9.74 1.03
C ILE A 161 3.66 8.29 1.48
N VAL A 162 2.69 7.53 0.96
CA VAL A 162 2.34 6.21 1.49
C VAL A 162 2.70 5.10 0.52
N SER A 163 3.47 4.12 1.00
CA SER A 163 3.65 2.82 0.34
C SER A 163 3.22 1.68 1.25
N ARG A 164 2.66 0.62 0.67
CA ARG A 164 2.01 -0.47 1.42
C ARG A 164 2.76 -1.80 1.29
N LYS A 165 2.77 -2.56 2.38
CA LYS A 165 3.20 -3.97 2.38
C LYS A 165 2.23 -4.83 3.17
N LEU A 166 1.65 -5.84 2.51
CA LEU A 166 0.82 -6.86 3.15
C LEU A 166 1.72 -7.88 3.87
N THR A 167 2.28 -7.51 5.02
CA THR A 167 3.26 -8.33 5.73
C THR A 167 3.17 -8.17 7.26
N GLN A 168 3.43 -9.26 7.98
CA GLN A 168 3.73 -9.23 9.41
C GLN A 168 5.25 -9.06 9.59
N LEU A 169 5.70 -7.87 10.01
CA LEU A 169 7.10 -7.51 10.12
C LEU A 169 7.84 -8.36 11.17
N GLY A 170 7.14 -8.78 12.23
CA GLY A 170 7.68 -9.70 13.24
C GLY A 170 7.86 -11.15 12.77
N SER A 171 7.32 -11.53 11.60
CA SER A 171 7.44 -12.89 11.06
C SER A 171 8.44 -13.03 9.91
N ILE A 172 9.13 -11.94 9.54
CA ILE A 172 10.14 -11.93 8.49
C ILE A 172 11.51 -11.59 9.08
N GLU A 173 12.58 -11.82 8.31
CA GLU A 173 13.91 -11.39 8.73
C GLU A 173 13.99 -9.86 8.78
N THR A 174 14.70 -9.31 9.77
CA THR A 174 14.93 -7.86 9.90
C THR A 174 15.45 -7.24 8.60
N ARG A 175 16.37 -7.93 7.90
CA ARG A 175 16.89 -7.45 6.60
C ARG A 175 15.80 -7.26 5.56
N GLN A 176 14.81 -8.15 5.51
CA GLN A 176 13.70 -8.03 4.57
C GLN A 176 12.79 -6.86 4.93
N ALA A 177 12.53 -6.61 6.23
CA ALA A 177 11.79 -5.44 6.68
C ALA A 177 12.51 -4.13 6.32
N ARG A 178 13.84 -4.08 6.53
CA ARG A 178 14.67 -2.94 6.13
C ARG A 178 14.64 -2.70 4.63
N ALA A 179 14.65 -3.75 3.82
CA ALA A 179 14.53 -3.62 2.37
C ALA A 179 13.22 -2.95 1.93
N TYR A 180 12.12 -3.10 2.68
CA TYR A 180 10.88 -2.36 2.38
C TYR A 180 11.00 -0.87 2.66
N ILE A 181 11.71 -0.49 3.72
CA ILE A 181 12.00 0.90 4.07
C ILE A 181 12.93 1.51 3.02
N ASP A 182 14.00 0.79 2.65
CA ASP A 182 14.94 1.20 1.60
C ASP A 182 14.24 1.39 0.26
N GLU A 183 13.32 0.49 -0.09
CA GLU A 183 12.53 0.58 -1.31
C GLU A 183 11.69 1.87 -1.34
N LEU A 184 11.00 2.21 -0.24
CA LEU A 184 10.20 3.42 -0.10
C LEU A 184 11.06 4.67 -0.29
N VAL A 185 12.16 4.79 0.45
CA VAL A 185 13.07 5.94 0.39
C VAL A 185 13.73 6.08 -0.98
N THR A 186 14.14 4.95 -1.57
CA THR A 186 14.84 4.95 -2.87
C THR A 186 13.90 5.27 -4.02
N LYS A 187 12.70 4.69 -4.04
CA LYS A 187 11.73 4.91 -5.14
C LYS A 187 11.06 6.27 -5.06
N TYR A 188 10.84 6.78 -3.86
CA TYR A 188 10.04 7.98 -3.62
C TYR A 188 10.82 9.01 -2.81
N PRO A 189 12.02 9.44 -3.28
CA PRO A 189 12.83 10.39 -2.54
C PRO A 189 12.08 11.71 -2.34
N ASP A 190 12.41 12.41 -1.26
CA ASP A 190 11.87 13.74 -0.98
C ASP A 190 12.08 14.67 -2.20
N GLY A 191 11.04 15.41 -2.58
CA GLY A 191 11.04 16.23 -3.78
C GLY A 191 11.02 15.46 -5.11
N ALA A 192 10.65 14.18 -5.15
CA ALA A 192 10.44 13.45 -6.40
C ALA A 192 9.39 14.18 -7.29
N THR A 193 9.59 14.15 -8.61
CA THR A 193 8.66 14.81 -9.54
C THR A 193 7.48 13.89 -9.83
N VAL A 194 6.26 14.39 -9.61
CA VAL A 194 5.04 13.74 -10.13
C VAL A 194 5.07 13.79 -11.65
N ALA A 195 4.98 12.61 -12.27
CA ALA A 195 5.04 12.47 -13.72
C ALA A 195 3.92 13.25 -14.40
N ASP A 196 4.17 13.79 -15.60
CA ASP A 196 3.16 14.50 -16.38
C ASP A 196 2.43 13.54 -17.34
N VAL A 197 1.52 12.74 -16.79
CA VAL A 197 0.74 11.71 -17.49
C VAL A 197 -0.76 11.99 -17.36
N PRO A 198 -1.64 11.39 -18.18
CA PRO A 198 -3.08 11.71 -18.15
C PRO A 198 -3.73 11.60 -16.77
N SER A 199 -3.41 10.55 -15.99
CA SER A 199 -3.97 10.35 -14.65
C SER A 199 -3.53 11.43 -13.66
N THR A 200 -2.26 11.80 -13.65
CA THR A 200 -1.74 12.82 -12.73
C THR A 200 -2.19 14.24 -13.13
N ARG A 201 -2.37 14.52 -14.44
CA ARG A 201 -3.00 15.77 -14.90
C ARG A 201 -4.44 15.88 -14.42
N ALA A 202 -5.22 14.80 -14.55
CA ALA A 202 -6.61 14.77 -14.08
C ALA A 202 -6.72 14.98 -12.56
N SER A 203 -5.73 14.52 -11.80
CA SER A 203 -5.64 14.75 -10.35
C SER A 203 -5.11 16.14 -9.94
N GLY A 204 -4.63 16.95 -10.89
CA GLY A 204 -4.00 18.24 -10.63
C GLY A 204 -2.56 18.18 -10.12
N LEU A 205 -1.97 17.00 -9.98
CA LEU A 205 -0.64 16.79 -9.41
C LEU A 205 0.52 16.84 -10.42
N ALA A 206 0.24 16.77 -11.72
CA ALA A 206 1.28 16.69 -12.76
C ALA A 206 2.35 17.78 -12.62
N GLY A 207 3.62 17.38 -12.57
CA GLY A 207 4.78 18.27 -12.45
C GLY A 207 5.03 18.82 -11.03
N GLN A 208 4.17 18.52 -10.06
CA GLN A 208 4.42 18.88 -8.66
C GLN A 208 5.58 18.07 -8.07
N ARG A 209 6.10 18.54 -6.94
CA ARG A 209 7.10 17.84 -6.14
C ARG A 209 6.41 17.11 -5.02
N LEU A 210 6.84 15.89 -4.73
CA LEU A 210 6.43 15.19 -3.52
C LEU A 210 6.94 15.95 -2.29
N ASP A 211 6.04 16.13 -1.34
CA ASP A 211 6.32 16.62 0.01
C ASP A 211 5.41 15.88 1.01
N GLY A 212 5.91 15.69 2.22
CA GLY A 212 5.17 15.02 3.29
C GLY A 212 5.97 13.93 4.00
N GLU A 213 5.33 13.34 5.00
CA GLU A 213 5.88 12.27 5.82
C GLU A 213 5.81 10.93 5.08
N MET A 214 6.94 10.21 5.02
CA MET A 214 7.00 8.89 4.41
C MET A 214 6.42 7.84 5.36
N VAL A 215 5.48 7.05 4.84
CA VAL A 215 4.81 6.00 5.62
C VAL A 215 4.86 4.68 4.90
N LEU A 216 5.44 3.71 5.61
CA LEU A 216 5.26 2.30 5.31
C LEU A 216 3.98 1.82 6.00
N GLN A 217 2.91 1.71 5.23
CA GLN A 217 1.63 1.23 5.72
C GLN A 217 1.57 -0.30 5.70
N VAL A 218 1.21 -0.90 6.84
CA VAL A 218 1.15 -2.35 7.03
C VAL A 218 -0.19 -2.80 7.63
N PRO A 219 -0.51 -4.10 7.63
CA PRO A 219 -1.56 -4.64 8.49
C PRO A 219 -1.30 -4.41 9.98
N PRO A 220 -2.31 -4.57 10.84
CA PRO A 220 -2.09 -4.68 12.27
C PRO A 220 -1.13 -5.82 12.55
N GLN A 221 -0.19 -5.61 13.48
CA GLN A 221 0.89 -6.56 13.73
C GLN A 221 0.53 -7.50 14.88
N ALA A 222 0.85 -8.78 14.73
CA ALA A 222 0.63 -9.79 15.75
C ALA A 222 1.33 -9.40 17.06
N GLY A 223 0.57 -9.43 18.17
CA GLY A 223 1.07 -8.99 19.47
C GLY A 223 1.15 -7.47 19.65
N GLY A 224 0.70 -6.68 18.67
CA GLY A 224 0.67 -5.21 18.76
C GLY A 224 2.05 -4.56 18.75
N THR A 225 3.07 -5.25 18.24
CA THR A 225 4.46 -4.74 18.20
C THR A 225 5.17 -5.17 16.91
N ILE A 226 6.26 -4.48 16.61
CA ILE A 226 7.26 -4.88 15.60
C ILE A 226 8.61 -5.05 16.28
N PRO A 227 9.62 -5.67 15.62
CA PRO A 227 10.97 -5.67 16.15
C PRO A 227 11.53 -4.25 16.29
N ASP A 228 12.13 -3.93 17.44
CA ASP A 228 12.68 -2.60 17.74
C ASP A 228 13.70 -2.16 16.67
N GLU A 229 14.57 -3.06 16.22
CA GLU A 229 15.58 -2.81 15.17
C GLU A 229 14.98 -2.40 13.81
N VAL A 230 13.70 -2.70 13.58
CA VAL A 230 12.95 -2.27 12.37
C VAL A 230 12.36 -0.88 12.60
N ALA A 231 11.80 -0.63 13.79
CA ALA A 231 11.27 0.68 14.16
C ALA A 231 12.38 1.75 14.17
N GLU A 232 13.52 1.45 14.79
CA GLU A 232 14.72 2.30 14.82
C GLU A 232 15.24 2.59 13.41
N TYR A 233 15.32 1.56 12.56
CA TYR A 233 15.78 1.75 11.19
C TYR A 233 14.83 2.61 10.36
N ALA A 234 13.52 2.46 10.55
CA ALA A 234 12.53 3.31 9.90
C ALA A 234 12.68 4.77 10.36
N PHE A 235 12.82 4.99 11.68
CA PHE A 235 13.06 6.30 12.27
C PHE A 235 14.33 6.97 11.70
N GLU A 236 15.45 6.25 11.65
CA GLU A 236 16.72 6.73 11.09
C GLU A 236 16.61 7.17 9.62
N ASN A 237 15.66 6.58 8.88
CA ASN A 237 15.38 6.89 7.48
C ASN A 237 14.18 7.84 7.29
N ASN A 238 13.68 8.46 8.35
CA ASN A 238 12.50 9.36 8.33
C ASN A 238 11.23 8.70 7.77
N VAL A 239 11.06 7.40 8.04
CA VAL A 239 9.89 6.62 7.67
C VAL A 239 9.11 6.24 8.92
N ARG A 240 7.81 6.50 8.92
CA ARG A 240 6.91 5.93 9.92
C ARG A 240 6.37 4.58 9.48
N ILE A 241 6.20 3.67 10.45
CA ILE A 241 5.50 2.40 10.24
C ILE A 241 4.15 2.49 10.92
N VAL A 242 3.10 2.54 10.12
CA VAL A 242 1.73 2.78 10.61
C VAL A 242 0.83 1.68 10.08
N ASP A 243 0.03 1.03 10.92
CA ASP A 243 -0.94 0.08 10.40
C ASP A 243 -2.18 0.75 9.79
N VAL A 244 -3.02 -0.05 9.12
CA VAL A 244 -4.31 0.39 8.57
C VAL A 244 -5.28 0.99 9.62
N ASN A 245 -5.06 0.69 10.90
CA ASN A 245 -5.80 1.26 12.02
C ASN A 245 -5.09 2.45 12.68
N GLY A 246 -4.05 2.98 12.03
CA GLY A 246 -3.30 4.16 12.43
C GLY A 246 -2.48 3.98 13.69
N PHE A 247 -2.24 2.74 14.12
CA PHE A 247 -1.26 2.50 15.17
C PHE A 247 0.13 2.72 14.58
N ASP A 248 0.82 3.72 15.10
CA ASP A 248 2.17 4.08 14.69
C ASP A 248 3.18 3.37 15.59
N TYR A 249 3.83 2.35 15.03
CA TYR A 249 4.83 1.54 15.71
C TYR A 249 6.15 2.28 15.94
N THR A 250 6.33 3.43 15.30
CA THR A 250 7.53 4.28 15.42
C THR A 250 7.30 5.51 16.31
N ALA A 251 6.06 5.79 16.71
CA ALA A 251 5.69 7.02 17.44
C ALA A 251 6.53 7.27 18.71
N HIS A 252 6.96 6.21 19.40
CA HIS A 252 7.75 6.29 20.63
C HIS A 252 9.20 6.78 20.40
N LEU A 253 9.67 6.81 19.15
CA LEU A 253 11.00 7.28 18.76
C LEU A 253 10.98 8.76 18.35
N TYR A 254 9.80 9.32 18.06
CA TYR A 254 9.64 10.72 17.70
C TYR A 254 9.30 11.58 18.95
N PRO A 255 9.98 12.72 19.13
CA PRO A 255 9.81 13.60 20.29
C PRO A 255 8.49 14.39 20.32
#